data_AF-A0A6A3KJA1-F1
#
_entry.id   AF-A0A6A3KJA1-F1
#
_cell.length_a   1.000
_cell.length_b   1.000
_cell.length_c   1.000
_cell.angle_alpha   90.00
_cell.angle_beta   90.00
_cell.angle_gamma   90.00
#
_symmetry.space_group_name_H-M   'P 1'
#
loop_
_entity.id
_entity.type
_entity.pdbx_description
1 polymer ?
#
loop_
_entity_poly.entity_id
_entity_poly.type
_entity_poly.pdbx_seq_one_letter_code
_entity_poly.pdbx_strand_id
1 'polypeptide(L)'
;MLSPQTLAQVSPAHHAARGASAALLAATAAANLMGNRKALLTLLQRRQVPALTLSPPSRNIAALAVFIGVFRFLQRTAKQNDKPSSQSPLVPGAAWASAVASGLGVACLSPKNRPPIVALLSTHAASQLVQQLMAKYPDVTLLKPLELLAFMTAVGWIYYSGFFHPESYQRSHMRLILKYVLLTQPMASELQEKYRAGLNPNPCAVRHKGLSCGQFARSDFLQRVTSEAFRLYLPVHVSAWLFAQRHANVRSKPLSTRLRRFVAKLLRSTAYFTTFVYVGWVLSCQMGGFGDRSVTHRKLQFFLGGALPSLAIFIESPSRRRPIGLILTSYVLVSMGNVAFRRIAWLQAGASPVRGLLEAACVAAAVAATISGSLESNHLVRRVLLGDVEARALKEELRGVNEAEAVRAELAETSVQ
;
A
#
# COMPACT_ATOMS: atom_id res chain seq x y z
N MET A 1 44.86 20.87 7.25
CA MET A 1 45.03 19.43 6.99
C MET A 1 43.93 18.67 7.73
N LEU A 2 42.89 18.26 7.02
CA LEU A 2 41.76 17.47 7.52
C LEU A 2 41.45 16.40 6.46
N SER A 3 41.30 15.15 6.88
CA SER A 3 41.20 13.99 5.99
C SER A 3 39.89 13.98 5.19
N PRO A 4 39.90 13.47 3.94
CA PRO A 4 38.67 13.23 3.21
C PRO A 4 38.00 11.97 3.76
N GLN A 5 36.79 12.14 4.30
CA GLN A 5 35.90 11.02 4.60
C GLN A 5 35.58 10.28 3.31
N THR A 6 36.04 9.03 3.25
CA THR A 6 35.74 8.07 2.20
C THR A 6 34.24 7.85 2.09
N LEU A 7 33.63 8.37 1.02
CA LEU A 7 32.38 7.84 0.48
C LEU A 7 32.59 6.33 0.27
N ALA A 8 31.99 5.52 1.13
CA ALA A 8 31.95 4.07 0.96
C ALA A 8 31.37 3.77 -0.43
N GLN A 9 32.25 3.45 -1.38
CA GLN A 9 31.90 2.90 -2.68
C GLN A 9 31.19 1.57 -2.42
N VAL A 10 29.86 1.59 -2.53
CA VAL A 10 29.06 0.37 -2.45
C VAL A 10 29.41 -0.49 -3.66
N SER A 11 30.04 -1.64 -3.40
CA SER A 11 30.51 -2.56 -4.43
C SER A 11 29.40 -2.94 -5.44
N PRO A 12 29.64 -2.79 -6.76
CA PRO A 12 28.72 -3.24 -7.82
C PRO A 12 28.34 -4.72 -7.69
N ALA A 13 29.25 -5.56 -7.17
CA ALA A 13 29.01 -6.98 -6.93
C ALA A 13 27.92 -7.22 -5.86
N HIS A 14 27.84 -6.36 -4.85
CA HIS A 14 26.81 -6.45 -3.82
C HIS A 14 25.41 -6.07 -4.37
N HIS A 15 25.35 -5.14 -5.32
CA HIS A 15 24.12 -4.81 -6.04
C HIS A 15 23.73 -5.91 -7.03
N ALA A 16 24.69 -6.50 -7.75
CA ALA A 16 24.46 -7.63 -8.64
C ALA A 16 23.94 -8.86 -7.90
N ALA A 17 24.50 -9.19 -6.73
CA ALA A 17 24.04 -10.31 -5.89
C ALA A 17 22.62 -10.09 -5.34
N ARG A 18 22.29 -8.86 -4.93
CA ARG A 18 20.92 -8.49 -4.53
C ARG A 18 19.94 -8.50 -5.70
N GLY A 19 20.37 -8.03 -6.87
CA GLY A 19 19.62 -8.07 -8.12
C GLY A 19 19.34 -9.50 -8.56
N ALA A 20 20.35 -10.37 -8.53
CA ALA A 20 20.22 -11.80 -8.82
C ALA A 20 19.30 -12.50 -7.82
N SER A 21 19.41 -12.21 -6.51
CA SER A 21 18.53 -12.78 -5.49
C SER A 21 17.08 -12.30 -5.64
N ALA A 22 16.86 -11.00 -5.94
CA ALA A 22 15.54 -10.44 -6.20
C ALA A 22 14.95 -10.99 -7.51
N ALA A 23 15.77 -11.19 -8.54
CA ALA A 23 15.38 -11.83 -9.79
C ALA A 23 15.05 -13.31 -9.60
N LEU A 24 15.81 -14.04 -8.77
CA LEU A 24 15.54 -15.43 -8.42
C LEU A 24 14.25 -15.55 -7.60
N LEU A 25 13.97 -14.58 -6.72
CA LEU A 25 12.73 -14.48 -5.95
C LEU A 25 11.53 -14.10 -6.83
N ALA A 26 11.70 -13.14 -7.73
CA ALA A 26 10.69 -12.79 -8.71
C ALA A 26 10.44 -13.96 -9.67
N ALA A 27 11.48 -14.70 -10.07
CA ALA A 27 11.39 -15.89 -10.91
C ALA A 27 10.80 -17.10 -10.17
N THR A 28 11.08 -17.30 -8.88
CA THR A 28 10.44 -18.34 -8.04
C THR A 28 8.99 -18.00 -7.76
N ALA A 29 8.69 -16.74 -7.46
CA ALA A 29 7.32 -16.26 -7.34
C ALA A 29 6.58 -16.40 -8.66
N ALA A 30 7.18 -16.01 -9.80
CA ALA A 30 6.63 -16.14 -11.14
C ALA A 30 6.47 -17.62 -11.57
N ALA A 31 7.42 -18.50 -11.28
CA ALA A 31 7.36 -19.92 -11.61
C ALA A 31 6.30 -20.65 -10.77
N ASN A 32 6.19 -20.30 -9.47
CA ASN A 32 5.09 -20.78 -8.63
C ASN A 32 3.73 -20.20 -9.06
N LEU A 33 3.71 -18.93 -9.48
CA LEU A 33 2.54 -18.29 -10.09
C LEU A 33 2.12 -19.03 -11.35
N MET A 34 3.06 -19.41 -12.23
CA MET A 34 2.82 -20.03 -13.54
C MET A 34 2.62 -21.55 -13.48
N GLY A 35 2.79 -22.18 -12.32
CA GLY A 35 2.63 -23.64 -12.16
C GLY A 35 3.74 -24.46 -12.82
N ASN A 36 4.81 -23.82 -13.27
CA ASN A 36 5.90 -24.46 -14.00
C ASN A 36 7.14 -24.65 -13.11
N ARG A 37 6.99 -25.49 -12.07
CA ARG A 37 8.08 -25.82 -11.14
C ARG A 37 9.25 -26.54 -11.82
N LYS A 38 8.98 -27.23 -12.94
CA LYS A 38 10.02 -27.86 -13.77
C LYS A 38 10.97 -26.81 -14.35
N ALA A 39 10.50 -25.66 -14.83
CA ALA A 39 11.39 -24.60 -15.32
C ALA A 39 12.37 -24.09 -14.26
N LEU A 40 11.95 -24.04 -12.99
CA LEU A 40 12.81 -23.64 -11.87
C LEU A 40 13.87 -24.69 -11.55
N LEU A 41 13.46 -25.96 -11.49
CA LEU A 41 14.38 -27.08 -11.34
C LEU A 41 15.34 -27.17 -12.52
N THR A 42 14.90 -26.89 -13.75
CA THR A 42 15.75 -26.90 -14.94
C THR A 42 16.75 -25.74 -14.93
N LEU A 43 16.37 -24.57 -14.41
CA LEU A 43 17.28 -23.42 -14.18
C LEU A 43 18.30 -23.70 -13.07
N LEU A 44 17.90 -24.38 -11.99
CA LEU A 44 18.78 -24.78 -10.89
C LEU A 44 19.68 -25.97 -11.26
N GLN A 45 19.20 -26.88 -12.11
CA GLN A 45 19.91 -28.06 -12.62
C GLN A 45 20.85 -27.71 -13.79
N ARG A 46 20.61 -26.64 -14.54
CA ARG A 46 21.59 -26.01 -15.44
C ARG A 46 22.69 -25.33 -14.60
N ARG A 47 23.47 -26.15 -13.90
CA ARG A 47 24.71 -25.81 -13.20
C ARG A 47 25.81 -25.40 -14.21
N GLN A 48 25.62 -24.25 -14.85
CA GLN A 48 26.67 -23.53 -15.57
C GLN A 48 26.68 -22.05 -15.14
N VAL A 49 26.51 -21.80 -13.84
CA VAL A 49 26.79 -20.48 -13.26
C VAL A 49 27.92 -20.67 -12.26
N PRO A 50 29.14 -20.16 -12.53
CA PRO A 50 30.30 -20.41 -11.68
C PRO A 50 30.06 -19.81 -10.29
N ALA A 51 30.48 -20.56 -9.27
CA ALA A 51 30.71 -20.13 -7.88
C ALA A 51 29.90 -18.91 -7.39
N LEU A 52 28.56 -18.99 -7.45
CA LEU A 52 27.71 -18.03 -6.74
C LEU A 52 27.73 -18.41 -5.25
N THR A 53 28.52 -17.67 -4.47
CA THR A 53 28.38 -17.68 -3.00
C THR A 53 27.01 -17.12 -2.65
N LEU A 54 26.10 -18.01 -2.23
CA LEU A 54 24.76 -17.63 -1.79
C LEU A 54 24.90 -16.72 -0.57
N SER A 55 24.61 -15.43 -0.75
CA SER A 55 24.56 -14.49 0.36
C SER A 55 23.47 -14.92 1.35
N PRO A 56 23.66 -14.74 2.66
CA PRO A 56 22.64 -15.05 3.65
C PRO A 56 21.33 -14.32 3.29
N PRO A 57 20.16 -14.99 3.44
CA PRO A 57 18.89 -14.40 3.08
C PRO A 57 18.69 -13.10 3.85
N SER A 58 18.16 -12.08 3.17
CA SER A 58 17.84 -10.82 3.85
C SER A 58 16.91 -11.09 5.03
N ARG A 59 16.99 -10.28 6.09
CA ARG A 59 16.11 -10.38 7.28
C ARG A 59 14.62 -10.39 6.91
N ASN A 60 14.24 -9.74 5.81
CA ASN A 60 12.87 -9.74 5.30
C ASN A 60 12.46 -11.12 4.74
N ILE A 61 13.37 -11.81 4.04
CA ILE A 61 13.14 -13.16 3.52
C ILE A 61 13.08 -14.15 4.68
N ALA A 62 13.98 -14.02 5.66
CA ALA A 62 13.95 -14.84 6.86
C ALA A 62 12.64 -14.66 7.64
N ALA A 63 12.19 -13.41 7.84
CA ALA A 63 10.91 -13.11 8.48
C ALA A 63 9.71 -13.74 7.75
N LEU A 64 9.68 -13.68 6.41
CA LEU A 64 8.63 -14.31 5.61
C LEU A 64 8.68 -15.84 5.70
N ALA A 65 9.87 -16.43 5.67
CA ALA A 65 10.04 -17.87 5.81
C ALA A 65 9.61 -18.37 7.20
N VAL A 66 9.99 -17.65 8.26
CA VAL A 66 9.54 -17.91 9.64
C VAL A 66 8.02 -17.83 9.73
N PHE A 67 7.42 -16.77 9.17
CA PHE A 67 5.96 -16.64 9.14
C PHE A 67 5.28 -17.85 8.49
N ILE A 68 5.70 -18.22 7.27
CA ILE A 68 5.09 -19.34 6.54
C ILE A 68 5.31 -20.67 7.29
N GLY A 69 6.53 -20.92 7.77
CA GLY A 69 6.89 -22.16 8.44
C GLY A 69 6.12 -22.36 9.74
N VAL A 70 6.10 -21.34 10.61
CA VAL A 70 5.38 -21.38 11.89
C VAL A 70 3.87 -21.49 11.66
N PHE A 71 3.32 -20.71 10.72
CA PHE A 71 1.91 -20.75 10.39
C PHE A 71 1.48 -22.17 9.98
N ARG A 72 2.22 -22.80 9.07
CA ARG A 72 1.94 -24.16 8.59
C ARG A 72 1.99 -25.19 9.70
N PHE A 73 3.03 -25.12 10.51
CA PHE A 73 3.21 -26.06 11.62
C PHE A 73 2.02 -25.97 12.59
N LEU A 74 1.71 -24.76 13.05
CA LEU A 74 0.64 -24.50 14.02
C LEU A 74 -0.75 -24.82 13.47
N GLN A 75 -1.02 -24.48 12.21
CA GLN A 75 -2.31 -24.76 11.57
C GLN A 75 -2.54 -26.27 11.40
N ARG A 76 -1.49 -27.05 11.08
CA ARG A 76 -1.60 -28.51 10.97
C ARG A 76 -1.86 -29.16 12.31
N THR A 77 -1.18 -28.71 13.36
CA THR A 77 -1.43 -29.19 14.73
C THR A 77 -2.85 -28.85 15.18
N ALA A 78 -3.35 -27.64 14.89
CA ALA A 78 -4.72 -27.26 15.19
C ALA A 78 -5.73 -28.15 14.46
N LYS A 79 -5.51 -28.43 13.17
CA LYS A 79 -6.38 -29.29 12.37
C LYS A 79 -6.43 -30.74 12.87
N GLN A 80 -5.33 -31.27 13.40
CA GLN A 80 -5.29 -32.62 13.99
C GLN A 80 -6.07 -32.72 15.30
N ASN A 81 -6.12 -31.63 16.06
CA ASN A 81 -6.79 -31.57 17.35
C ASN A 81 -8.26 -31.10 17.25
N ASP A 82 -8.68 -30.62 16.08
CA ASP A 82 -10.03 -30.11 15.89
C ASP A 82 -11.03 -31.27 15.76
N LYS A 83 -12.08 -31.23 16.57
CA LYS A 83 -13.20 -32.16 16.45
C LYS A 83 -14.20 -31.55 15.46
N PRO A 84 -14.56 -32.23 14.36
CA PRO A 84 -15.49 -31.67 13.39
C PRO A 84 -16.83 -31.36 14.07
N SER A 85 -17.17 -30.08 14.14
CA SER A 85 -18.45 -29.59 14.63
C SER A 85 -19.11 -28.72 13.55
N SER A 86 -20.43 -28.59 13.58
CA SER A 86 -21.19 -27.78 12.62
C SER A 86 -20.89 -26.27 12.70
N GLN A 87 -20.14 -25.82 13.70
CA GLN A 87 -19.74 -24.41 13.91
C GLN A 87 -18.22 -24.18 13.76
N SER A 88 -17.46 -25.21 13.37
CA SER A 88 -16.00 -25.06 13.21
C SER A 88 -15.69 -24.11 12.05
N PRO A 89 -14.75 -23.15 12.22
CA PRO A 89 -14.37 -22.25 11.14
C PRO A 89 -13.74 -23.03 9.98
N LEU A 90 -13.94 -22.57 8.73
CA LEU A 90 -13.44 -23.24 7.51
C LEU A 90 -11.93 -23.53 7.53
N VAL A 91 -11.15 -22.73 8.26
CA VAL A 91 -9.73 -23.00 8.51
C VAL A 91 -9.48 -22.99 10.01
N PRO A 92 -9.55 -24.15 10.69
CA PRO A 92 -9.33 -24.26 12.12
C PRO A 92 -7.96 -23.72 12.55
N GLY A 93 -7.94 -22.94 13.63
CA GLY A 93 -6.72 -22.40 14.21
C GLY A 93 -5.98 -21.34 13.38
N ALA A 94 -6.50 -20.92 12.21
CA ALA A 94 -5.80 -19.97 11.33
C ALA A 94 -5.50 -18.63 12.00
N ALA A 95 -6.46 -18.08 12.76
CA ALA A 95 -6.28 -16.82 13.46
C ALA A 95 -5.13 -16.89 14.48
N TRP A 96 -5.13 -17.89 15.36
CA TRP A 96 -4.08 -18.10 16.35
C TRP A 96 -2.71 -18.40 15.72
N ALA A 97 -2.67 -19.34 14.75
CA ALA A 97 -1.45 -19.70 14.04
C ALA A 97 -0.83 -18.48 13.35
N SER A 98 -1.67 -17.62 12.75
CA SER A 98 -1.23 -16.40 12.09
C SER A 98 -0.75 -15.32 13.06
N ALA A 99 -1.37 -15.21 14.25
CA ALA A 99 -0.96 -14.28 15.29
C ALA A 99 0.45 -14.61 15.78
N VAL A 100 0.70 -15.87 16.14
CA VAL A 100 2.02 -16.35 16.60
C VAL A 100 3.06 -16.21 15.50
N ALA A 101 2.75 -16.68 14.29
CA ALA A 101 3.66 -16.61 13.15
C ALA A 101 4.05 -15.18 12.80
N SER A 102 3.09 -14.24 12.83
CA SER A 102 3.35 -12.84 12.47
C SER A 102 4.09 -12.08 13.57
N GLY A 103 3.82 -12.37 14.85
CA GLY A 103 4.61 -11.86 15.96
C GLY A 103 6.09 -12.25 15.85
N LEU A 104 6.36 -13.55 15.62
CA LEU A 104 7.71 -14.07 15.40
C LEU A 104 8.36 -13.51 14.12
N GLY A 105 7.59 -13.41 13.03
CA GLY A 105 8.05 -12.80 11.78
C GLY A 105 8.48 -11.34 11.95
N VAL A 106 7.73 -10.55 12.72
CA VAL A 106 8.07 -9.14 13.02
C VAL A 106 9.33 -9.03 13.87
N ALA A 107 9.55 -9.93 14.81
CA ALA A 107 10.79 -9.98 15.57
C ALA A 107 12.02 -10.18 14.66
N CYS A 108 11.89 -11.00 13.60
CA CYS A 108 12.94 -11.23 12.60
C CYS A 108 13.18 -10.03 11.66
N LEU A 109 12.18 -9.18 11.44
CA LEU A 109 12.30 -7.99 10.60
C LEU A 109 13.28 -6.97 11.17
N SER A 110 13.99 -6.26 10.27
CA SER A 110 14.81 -5.13 10.68
C SER A 110 13.91 -4.00 11.22
N PRO A 111 14.29 -3.34 12.33
CA PRO A 111 13.45 -2.29 12.93
C PRO A 111 13.06 -1.17 11.97
N LYS A 112 13.95 -0.80 11.04
CA LYS A 112 13.70 0.21 10.00
C LYS A 112 12.57 -0.15 9.03
N ASN A 113 12.29 -1.44 8.85
CA ASN A 113 11.28 -1.93 7.91
C ASN A 113 9.93 -2.24 8.59
N ARG A 114 9.85 -2.24 9.92
CA ARG A 114 8.63 -2.59 10.67
C ARG A 114 7.51 -1.54 10.51
N PRO A 115 7.75 -0.22 10.66
CA PRO A 115 6.66 0.75 10.66
C PRO A 115 5.78 0.74 9.40
N PRO A 116 6.34 0.65 8.17
CA PRO A 116 5.51 0.53 6.96
C PRO A 116 4.63 -0.72 6.94
N ILE A 117 5.14 -1.85 7.43
CA ILE A 117 4.40 -3.12 7.49
C ILE A 117 3.28 -3.03 8.53
N VAL A 118 3.61 -2.54 9.73
CA VAL A 118 2.63 -2.32 10.80
C VAL A 118 1.52 -1.40 10.31
N ALA A 119 1.88 -0.26 9.70
CA ALA A 119 0.91 0.70 9.21
C ALA A 119 0.01 0.10 8.12
N LEU A 120 0.57 -0.63 7.15
CA LEU A 120 -0.20 -1.24 6.07
C LEU A 120 -1.18 -2.30 6.59
N LEU A 121 -0.69 -3.24 7.41
CA LEU A 121 -1.52 -4.32 7.94
C LEU A 121 -2.60 -3.80 8.88
N SER A 122 -2.26 -2.85 9.76
CA SER A 122 -3.22 -2.26 10.70
C SER A 122 -4.28 -1.44 9.97
N THR A 123 -3.90 -0.67 8.93
CA THR A 123 -4.86 0.09 8.12
C THR A 123 -5.80 -0.83 7.36
N HIS A 124 -5.27 -1.92 6.79
CA HIS A 124 -6.07 -2.93 6.11
C HIS A 124 -7.05 -3.62 7.06
N ALA A 125 -6.57 -4.07 8.23
CA ALA A 125 -7.41 -4.69 9.25
C ALA A 125 -8.49 -3.75 9.77
N ALA A 126 -8.15 -2.51 10.10
CA ALA A 126 -9.12 -1.50 10.53
C ALA A 126 -10.20 -1.24 9.47
N SER A 127 -9.81 -1.10 8.19
CA SER A 127 -10.76 -0.95 7.08
C SER A 127 -11.66 -2.18 6.94
N GLN A 128 -11.13 -3.41 7.09
CA GLN A 128 -11.95 -4.61 7.04
C GLN A 128 -12.94 -4.69 8.21
N LEU A 129 -12.51 -4.39 9.43
CA LEU A 129 -13.37 -4.37 10.62
C LEU A 129 -14.48 -3.33 10.49
N VAL A 130 -14.19 -2.13 9.98
CA VAL A 130 -15.21 -1.10 9.71
C VAL A 130 -16.25 -1.62 8.70
N GLN A 131 -15.81 -2.28 7.64
CA GLN A 131 -16.75 -2.84 6.66
C GLN A 131 -17.60 -3.98 7.21
N GLN A 132 -17.01 -4.86 8.02
CA GLN A 132 -17.76 -5.92 8.70
C GLN A 132 -18.78 -5.35 9.68
N LEU A 133 -18.41 -4.31 10.42
CA LEU A 133 -19.33 -3.61 11.33
C LEU A 133 -20.49 -2.98 10.57
N MET A 134 -20.21 -2.30 9.44
CA MET A 134 -21.24 -1.71 8.58
C MET A 134 -22.15 -2.76 7.92
N ALA A 135 -21.61 -3.93 7.60
CA ALA A 135 -22.41 -5.04 7.07
C ALA A 135 -23.31 -5.67 8.14
N LYS A 136 -22.81 -5.78 9.38
CA LYS A 136 -23.56 -6.34 10.51
C LYS A 136 -24.63 -5.39 11.04
N TYR A 137 -24.37 -4.08 11.02
CA TYR A 137 -25.26 -3.06 11.55
C TYR A 137 -25.53 -1.99 10.46
N PRO A 138 -26.50 -2.23 9.56
CA PRO A 138 -26.79 -1.32 8.44
C PRO A 138 -27.25 0.07 8.88
N ASP A 139 -27.78 0.19 10.11
CA ASP A 139 -28.23 1.45 10.71
C ASP A 139 -27.07 2.41 11.04
N VAL A 140 -25.83 1.92 11.07
CA VAL A 140 -24.63 2.73 11.35
C VAL A 140 -24.17 3.48 10.09
N THR A 141 -25.08 4.29 9.56
CA THR A 141 -24.87 5.09 8.34
C THR A 141 -23.77 6.16 8.52
N LEU A 142 -23.51 6.59 9.76
CA LEU A 142 -22.50 7.59 10.12
C LEU A 142 -21.05 7.14 9.81
N LEU A 143 -20.79 5.82 9.70
CA LEU A 143 -19.46 5.29 9.41
C LEU A 143 -19.14 5.23 7.91
N LYS A 144 -20.15 5.37 7.03
CA LYS A 144 -19.97 5.37 5.57
C LYS A 144 -18.86 6.32 5.07
N PRO A 145 -18.76 7.58 5.54
CA PRO A 145 -17.71 8.48 5.09
C PRO A 145 -16.35 8.27 5.76
N LEU A 146 -16.22 7.38 6.77
CA LEU A 146 -15.00 7.29 7.58
C LEU A 146 -13.74 6.98 6.75
N GLU A 147 -13.81 6.03 5.82
CA GLU A 147 -12.67 5.70 4.94
C GLU A 147 -12.28 6.88 4.05
N LEU A 148 -13.26 7.65 3.56
CA LEU A 148 -13.02 8.84 2.77
C LEU A 148 -12.40 9.96 3.62
N LEU A 149 -12.90 10.19 4.83
CA LEU A 149 -12.37 11.18 5.75
C LEU A 149 -10.94 10.84 6.19
N ALA A 150 -10.66 9.55 6.43
CA ALA A 150 -9.30 9.07 6.70
C ALA A 150 -8.38 9.33 5.50
N PHE A 151 -8.84 9.05 4.28
CA PHE A 151 -8.10 9.33 3.06
C PHE A 151 -7.85 10.84 2.87
N MET A 152 -8.88 11.69 3.03
CA MET A 152 -8.76 13.14 2.95
C MET A 152 -7.76 13.66 3.98
N THR A 153 -7.85 13.21 5.23
CA THR A 153 -6.91 13.55 6.30
C THR A 153 -5.50 13.12 5.95
N ALA A 154 -5.32 11.92 5.40
CA ALA A 154 -4.02 11.41 5.01
C ALA A 154 -3.37 12.32 3.95
N VAL A 155 -4.12 12.70 2.92
CA VAL A 155 -3.59 13.57 1.87
C VAL A 155 -3.34 14.99 2.37
N GLY A 156 -4.23 15.53 3.19
CA GLY A 156 -4.02 16.81 3.86
C GLY A 156 -2.73 16.80 4.67
N TRP A 157 -2.46 15.71 5.38
CA TRP A 157 -1.19 15.51 6.08
C TRP A 157 0.01 15.47 5.12
N ILE A 158 -0.06 14.80 3.97
CA ILE A 158 1.06 14.78 2.99
C ILE A 158 1.46 16.20 2.60
N TYR A 159 0.46 17.02 2.29
CA TYR A 159 0.72 18.38 1.87
C TYR A 159 1.23 19.23 3.05
N TYR A 160 0.59 19.16 4.21
CA TYR A 160 1.04 19.83 5.43
C TYR A 160 2.48 19.45 5.81
N SER A 161 2.73 18.16 6.05
CA SER A 161 4.02 17.67 6.51
C SER A 161 5.11 17.83 5.45
N GLY A 162 4.78 17.85 4.16
CA GLY A 162 5.74 18.16 3.10
C GLY A 162 6.41 19.53 3.24
N PHE A 163 5.77 20.50 3.89
CA PHE A 163 6.34 21.84 4.10
C PHE A 163 6.74 22.12 5.55
N PHE A 164 6.01 21.58 6.54
CA PHE A 164 6.27 21.85 7.96
C PHE A 164 7.07 20.75 8.67
N HIS A 165 7.05 19.51 8.16
CA HIS A 165 7.75 18.36 8.72
C HIS A 165 8.38 17.48 7.63
N PRO A 166 9.18 18.02 6.68
CA PRO A 166 9.70 17.25 5.56
C PRO A 166 10.63 16.12 6.00
N GLU A 167 11.20 16.19 7.20
CA GLU A 167 11.99 15.13 7.82
C GLU A 167 11.18 13.87 8.17
N SER A 168 9.85 13.97 8.21
CA SER A 168 8.96 12.82 8.45
C SER A 168 8.97 11.80 7.31
N TYR A 169 9.49 12.21 6.14
CA TYR A 169 9.59 11.40 4.94
C TYR A 169 11.04 11.05 4.60
N GLN A 170 11.22 9.90 3.96
CA GLN A 170 12.49 9.59 3.30
C GLN A 170 12.72 10.55 2.12
N ARG A 171 13.97 11.00 1.94
CA ARG A 171 14.33 11.96 0.87
C ARG A 171 13.92 11.50 -0.53
N SER A 172 14.08 10.21 -0.82
CA SER A 172 13.67 9.61 -2.10
C SER A 172 12.16 9.74 -2.32
N HIS A 173 11.36 9.52 -1.28
CA HIS A 173 9.91 9.66 -1.37
C HIS A 173 9.46 11.11 -1.49
N MET A 174 10.07 12.02 -0.71
CA MET A 174 9.77 13.45 -0.84
C MET A 174 10.05 13.95 -2.27
N ARG A 175 11.16 13.51 -2.87
CA ARG A 175 11.49 13.84 -4.27
C ARG A 175 10.41 13.35 -5.25
N LEU A 176 9.87 12.15 -5.03
CA LEU A 176 8.77 11.62 -5.85
C LEU A 176 7.48 12.41 -5.65
N ILE A 177 7.11 12.73 -4.40
CA ILE A 177 5.93 13.54 -4.09
C ILE A 177 6.02 14.88 -4.82
N LEU A 178 7.15 15.59 -4.65
CA LEU A 178 7.40 16.89 -5.30
C LEU A 178 7.32 16.78 -6.83
N LYS A 179 7.93 15.75 -7.43
CA LYS A 179 7.84 15.49 -8.87
C LYS A 179 6.38 15.36 -9.32
N TYR A 180 5.58 14.54 -8.63
CA TYR A 180 4.20 14.29 -9.02
C TYR A 180 3.28 15.51 -8.86
N VAL A 181 3.58 16.41 -7.94
CA VAL A 181 2.86 17.68 -7.79
C VAL A 181 3.49 18.83 -8.58
N LEU A 182 4.44 18.55 -9.47
CA LEU A 182 5.16 19.54 -10.28
C LEU A 182 5.86 20.65 -9.48
N LEU A 183 6.34 20.32 -8.27
CA LEU A 183 7.19 21.19 -7.47
C LEU A 183 8.65 20.78 -7.61
N THR A 184 9.52 21.77 -7.78
CA THR A 184 10.97 21.53 -7.77
C THR A 184 11.49 21.49 -6.33
N GLN A 185 12.57 20.73 -6.11
CA GLN A 185 13.22 20.67 -4.80
C GLN A 185 13.66 22.05 -4.28
N PRO A 186 14.29 22.94 -5.09
CA PRO A 186 14.66 24.28 -4.61
C PRO A 186 13.47 25.11 -4.14
N MET A 187 12.34 25.09 -4.86
CA MET A 187 11.13 25.82 -4.47
C MET A 187 10.56 25.32 -3.14
N ALA A 188 10.55 23.99 -2.95
CA ALA A 188 10.08 23.39 -1.71
C ALA A 188 11.02 23.73 -0.54
N SER A 189 12.34 23.62 -0.75
CA SER A 189 13.35 23.94 0.25
C SER A 189 13.30 25.40 0.70
N GLU A 190 13.15 26.35 -0.24
CA GLU A 190 13.02 27.78 0.08
C GLU A 190 11.83 28.03 1.02
N LEU A 191 10.66 27.44 0.72
CA LEU A 191 9.48 27.60 1.56
C LEU A 191 9.65 26.90 2.91
N GLN A 192 10.19 25.68 2.93
CA GLN A 192 10.44 24.92 4.16
C GLN A 192 11.38 25.67 5.11
N GLU A 193 12.45 26.28 4.59
CA GLU A 193 13.41 27.06 5.38
C GLU A 193 12.75 28.31 5.98
N LYS A 194 11.98 29.06 5.18
CA LYS A 194 11.24 30.22 5.67
C LYS A 194 10.22 29.83 6.76
N TYR A 195 9.47 28.73 6.59
CA TYR A 195 8.54 28.26 7.61
C TYR A 195 9.24 27.77 8.88
N ARG A 196 10.42 27.14 8.77
CA ARG A 196 11.24 26.76 9.93
C ARG A 196 11.75 27.96 10.71
N ALA A 197 12.06 29.05 10.01
CA ALA A 197 12.43 30.33 10.62
C ALA A 197 11.23 31.08 11.24
N GLY A 198 10.02 30.52 11.20
CA GLY A 198 8.81 31.15 11.73
C GLY A 198 8.18 32.20 10.82
N LEU A 199 8.70 32.38 9.60
CA LEU A 199 8.13 33.29 8.62
C LEU A 199 6.85 32.70 8.00
N ASN A 200 5.98 33.55 7.48
CA ASN A 200 4.74 33.15 6.80
C ASN A 200 4.68 33.59 5.33
N PRO A 201 5.67 33.21 4.48
CA PRO A 201 5.63 33.60 3.07
C PRO A 201 4.40 33.01 2.38
N ASN A 202 3.81 33.78 1.47
CA ASN A 202 2.79 33.24 0.59
C ASN A 202 3.46 32.33 -0.47
N PRO A 203 3.06 31.04 -0.58
CA PRO A 203 3.71 30.11 -1.50
C PRO A 203 3.55 30.51 -2.98
N CYS A 204 2.55 31.33 -3.31
CA CYS A 204 2.28 31.81 -4.66
C CYS A 204 3.48 32.58 -5.24
N ALA A 205 4.13 33.41 -4.43
CA ALA A 205 5.29 34.21 -4.85
C ALA A 205 6.49 33.34 -5.30
N VAL A 206 6.63 32.14 -4.72
CA VAL A 206 7.68 31.18 -5.09
C VAL A 206 7.24 30.30 -6.26
N ARG A 207 5.95 29.94 -6.29
CA ARG A 207 5.37 28.95 -7.20
C ARG A 207 5.23 29.41 -8.64
N HIS A 208 4.87 30.67 -8.84
CA HIS A 208 4.59 31.22 -10.15
C HIS A 208 5.11 32.65 -10.26
N LYS A 209 6.43 32.80 -10.01
CA LYS A 209 7.17 34.07 -10.07
C LYS A 209 6.75 34.91 -11.28
N GLY A 210 6.25 36.12 -11.03
CA GLY A 210 5.84 37.06 -12.07
C GLY A 210 4.48 36.79 -12.73
N LEU A 211 3.75 35.75 -12.32
CA LEU A 211 2.42 35.43 -12.84
C LEU A 211 1.37 35.52 -11.74
N SER A 212 0.16 35.95 -12.10
CA SER A 212 -1.02 35.76 -11.25
C SER A 212 -1.40 34.27 -11.19
N CYS A 213 -2.10 33.88 -10.13
CA CYS A 213 -2.58 32.50 -9.94
C CYS A 213 -3.42 32.02 -11.14
N GLY A 214 -4.26 32.90 -11.71
CA GLY A 214 -5.09 32.61 -12.88
C GLY A 214 -4.27 32.43 -14.16
N GLN A 215 -3.25 33.26 -14.39
CA GLN A 215 -2.34 33.10 -15.54
C GLN A 215 -1.55 31.79 -15.44
N PHE A 216 -1.04 31.45 -14.26
CA PHE A 216 -0.35 30.17 -14.06
C PHE A 216 -1.29 28.98 -14.28
N ALA A 217 -2.51 29.03 -13.76
CA ALA A 217 -3.50 27.96 -13.92
C ALA A 217 -3.97 27.76 -15.36
N ARG A 218 -3.90 28.80 -16.21
CA ARG A 218 -4.25 28.78 -17.64
C ARG A 218 -3.05 28.56 -18.57
N SER A 219 -1.83 28.55 -18.04
CA SER A 219 -0.63 28.17 -18.78
C SER A 219 -0.63 26.67 -19.12
N ASP A 220 0.45 26.17 -19.74
CA ASP A 220 0.69 24.74 -20.00
C ASP A 220 0.78 23.87 -18.73
N PHE A 221 0.48 24.42 -17.54
CA PHE A 221 0.36 23.67 -16.30
C PHE A 221 -0.57 22.46 -16.42
N LEU A 222 -1.78 22.64 -16.98
CA LEU A 222 -2.72 21.52 -17.16
C LEU A 222 -2.12 20.41 -18.04
N GLN A 223 -1.51 20.79 -19.17
CA GLN A 223 -0.85 19.86 -20.07
C GLN A 223 0.31 19.13 -19.39
N ARG A 224 1.14 19.83 -18.61
CA ARG A 224 2.25 19.23 -17.85
C ARG A 224 1.75 18.23 -16.80
N VAL A 225 0.70 18.57 -16.06
CA VAL A 225 0.09 17.66 -15.07
C VAL A 225 -0.45 16.42 -15.77
N THR A 226 -1.18 16.59 -16.88
CA THR A 226 -1.73 15.46 -17.66
C THR A 226 -0.62 14.58 -18.23
N SER A 227 0.47 15.16 -18.73
CA SER A 227 1.64 14.41 -19.21
C SER A 227 2.26 13.55 -18.11
N GLU A 228 2.49 14.10 -16.91
CA GLU A 228 3.00 13.32 -15.78
C GLU A 228 2.01 12.24 -15.33
N ALA A 229 0.70 12.52 -15.37
CA ALA A 229 -0.33 11.54 -15.06
C ALA A 229 -0.25 10.33 -16.01
N PHE A 230 -0.10 10.55 -17.32
CA PHE A 230 0.10 9.47 -18.28
C PHE A 230 1.39 8.69 -18.01
N ARG A 231 2.51 9.38 -17.75
CA ARG A 231 3.79 8.72 -17.42
C ARG A 231 3.69 7.81 -16.19
N LEU A 232 2.88 8.21 -15.20
CA LEU A 232 2.66 7.42 -13.98
C LEU A 232 1.71 6.23 -14.21
N TYR A 233 0.56 6.45 -14.86
CA TYR A 233 -0.50 5.46 -14.93
C TYR A 233 -0.40 4.52 -16.13
N LEU A 234 0.23 4.93 -17.23
CA LEU A 234 0.36 4.09 -18.41
C LEU A 234 1.08 2.76 -18.09
N PRO A 235 2.26 2.73 -17.44
CA PRO A 235 2.94 1.47 -17.11
C PRO A 235 2.12 0.57 -16.16
N VAL A 236 1.41 1.19 -15.21
CA VAL A 236 0.56 0.47 -14.24
C VAL A 236 -0.63 -0.18 -14.93
N HIS A 237 -1.32 0.53 -15.82
CA HIS A 237 -2.46 -0.05 -16.54
C HIS A 237 -2.02 -1.05 -17.61
N VAL A 238 -0.89 -0.82 -18.28
CA VAL A 238 -0.35 -1.76 -19.27
C VAL A 238 0.03 -3.07 -18.60
N SER A 239 0.77 -3.03 -17.48
CA SER A 239 1.13 -4.24 -16.74
C SER A 239 -0.11 -4.98 -16.24
N ALA A 240 -1.07 -4.29 -15.63
CA ALA A 240 -2.33 -4.90 -15.19
C ALA A 240 -3.13 -5.52 -16.36
N TRP A 241 -3.15 -4.86 -17.52
CA TRP A 241 -3.81 -5.36 -18.71
C TRP A 241 -3.14 -6.62 -19.28
N LEU A 242 -1.80 -6.66 -19.29
CA LEU A 242 -1.02 -7.85 -19.67
C LEU A 242 -1.27 -9.02 -18.72
N PHE A 243 -1.22 -8.79 -17.40
CA PHE A 243 -1.52 -9.83 -16.41
C PHE A 243 -2.95 -10.35 -16.53
N ALA A 244 -3.92 -9.47 -16.83
CA ALA A 244 -5.31 -9.86 -17.02
C ALA A 244 -5.50 -10.85 -18.19
N GLN A 245 -4.63 -10.82 -19.21
CA GLN A 245 -4.69 -11.77 -20.34
C GLN A 245 -4.45 -13.23 -19.92
N ARG A 246 -3.93 -13.48 -18.71
CA ARG A 246 -3.79 -14.84 -18.21
C ARG A 246 -5.14 -15.53 -17.95
N HIS A 247 -6.19 -14.76 -17.71
CA HIS A 247 -7.50 -15.30 -17.37
C HIS A 247 -8.30 -15.64 -18.64
N ALA A 248 -8.79 -16.88 -18.75
CA ALA A 248 -9.59 -17.34 -19.90
C ALA A 248 -10.81 -16.44 -20.16
N ASN A 249 -11.51 -16.04 -19.10
CA ASN A 249 -12.69 -15.15 -19.15
C ASN A 249 -12.39 -13.73 -19.69
N VAL A 250 -11.12 -13.31 -19.67
CA VAL A 250 -10.69 -12.04 -20.24
C VAL A 250 -10.33 -12.23 -21.71
N ARG A 251 -9.59 -13.31 -22.04
CA ARG A 251 -9.18 -13.62 -23.43
C ARG A 251 -10.36 -13.94 -24.35
N SER A 252 -11.42 -14.53 -23.82
CA SER A 252 -12.63 -14.83 -24.59
C SER A 252 -13.36 -13.57 -25.07
N LYS A 253 -13.03 -12.38 -24.56
CA LYS A 253 -13.66 -11.12 -24.97
C LYS A 253 -12.99 -10.53 -26.22
N PRO A 254 -13.75 -9.90 -27.14
CA PRO A 254 -13.20 -9.25 -28.32
C PRO A 254 -12.09 -8.24 -27.99
N LEU A 255 -11.07 -8.14 -28.85
CA LEU A 255 -9.93 -7.25 -28.64
C LEU A 255 -10.36 -5.78 -28.53
N SER A 256 -11.30 -5.34 -29.35
CA SER A 256 -11.88 -3.98 -29.31
C SER A 256 -12.46 -3.65 -27.93
N THR A 257 -13.19 -4.59 -27.32
CA THR A 257 -13.75 -4.43 -25.97
C THR A 257 -12.65 -4.37 -24.91
N ARG A 258 -11.61 -5.21 -25.04
CA ARG A 258 -10.46 -5.20 -24.13
C ARG A 258 -9.69 -3.88 -24.21
N LEU A 259 -9.45 -3.37 -25.42
CA LEU A 259 -8.73 -2.12 -25.65
C LEU A 259 -9.55 -0.91 -25.17
N ARG A 260 -10.84 -0.84 -25.51
CA ARG A 260 -11.74 0.22 -25.02
C ARG A 260 -11.76 0.29 -23.49
N ARG A 261 -11.82 -0.86 -22.81
CA ARG A 261 -11.77 -0.91 -21.34
C ARG A 261 -10.42 -0.47 -20.78
N PHE A 262 -9.33 -0.83 -21.44
CA PHE A 262 -8.00 -0.35 -21.07
C PHE A 262 -7.91 1.18 -21.18
N VAL A 263 -8.26 1.74 -22.35
CA VAL A 263 -8.24 3.19 -22.58
C VAL A 263 -9.14 3.92 -21.59
N ALA A 264 -10.36 3.43 -21.36
CA ALA A 264 -11.28 4.04 -20.39
C ALA A 264 -10.72 4.05 -18.96
N LYS A 265 -10.05 2.98 -18.52
CA LYS A 265 -9.41 2.91 -17.20
C LYS A 265 -8.20 3.85 -17.11
N LEU A 266 -7.38 3.89 -18.15
CA LEU A 266 -6.23 4.79 -18.22
C LEU A 266 -6.68 6.25 -18.14
N LEU A 267 -7.59 6.67 -19.02
CA LEU A 267 -8.12 8.03 -19.05
C LEU A 267 -8.78 8.43 -17.72
N ARG A 268 -9.52 7.51 -17.08
CA ARG A 268 -10.10 7.76 -15.76
C ARG A 268 -9.05 8.05 -14.70
N SER A 269 -7.94 7.31 -14.68
CA SER A 269 -6.83 7.57 -13.75
C SER A 269 -6.07 8.84 -14.05
N THR A 270 -5.84 9.12 -15.33
CA THR A 270 -5.25 10.37 -15.78
C THR A 270 -6.13 11.54 -15.34
N ALA A 271 -7.44 11.45 -15.53
CA ALA A 271 -8.41 12.47 -15.11
C ALA A 271 -8.45 12.64 -13.59
N TYR A 272 -8.46 11.53 -12.83
CA TYR A 272 -8.35 11.54 -11.37
C TYR A 272 -7.12 12.31 -10.91
N PHE A 273 -5.93 11.92 -11.36
CA PHE A 273 -4.68 12.54 -10.94
C PHE A 273 -4.57 13.99 -11.40
N THR A 274 -4.99 14.27 -12.64
CA THR A 274 -4.97 15.64 -13.17
C THR A 274 -5.85 16.54 -12.34
N THR A 275 -7.08 16.12 -12.06
CA THR A 275 -8.02 16.87 -11.21
C THR A 275 -7.45 17.04 -9.81
N PHE A 276 -6.93 15.96 -9.22
CA PHE A 276 -6.35 15.97 -7.88
C PHE A 276 -5.23 17.01 -7.74
N VAL A 277 -4.24 17.00 -8.65
CA VAL A 277 -3.12 17.95 -8.60
C VAL A 277 -3.61 19.36 -8.94
N TYR A 278 -4.39 19.52 -10.02
CA TYR A 278 -4.85 20.83 -10.46
C TYR A 278 -5.69 21.54 -9.40
N VAL A 279 -6.68 20.85 -8.82
CA VAL A 279 -7.52 21.40 -7.75
C VAL A 279 -6.69 21.73 -6.51
N GLY A 280 -5.71 20.90 -6.13
CA GLY A 280 -4.83 21.20 -4.99
C GLY A 280 -3.98 22.45 -5.19
N TRP A 281 -3.54 22.69 -6.42
CA TRP A 281 -2.83 23.91 -6.79
C TRP A 281 -3.73 25.14 -6.76
N VAL A 282 -4.89 25.07 -7.43
CA VAL A 282 -5.85 26.18 -7.49
C VAL A 282 -6.35 26.54 -6.10
N LEU A 283 -6.77 25.56 -5.29
CA LEU A 283 -7.21 25.79 -3.91
C LEU A 283 -6.11 26.40 -3.05
N SER A 284 -4.88 25.91 -3.15
CA SER A 284 -3.76 26.50 -2.42
C SER A 284 -3.53 27.96 -2.82
N CYS A 285 -3.71 28.33 -4.08
CA CYS A 285 -3.58 29.72 -4.51
C CYS A 285 -4.76 30.60 -4.02
N GLN A 286 -5.99 30.12 -4.19
CA GLN A 286 -7.20 30.85 -3.80
C GLN A 286 -7.31 31.06 -2.29
N MET A 287 -6.83 30.10 -1.50
CA MET A 287 -6.76 30.21 -0.05
C MET A 287 -5.54 30.99 0.45
N GLY A 288 -4.79 31.67 -0.42
CA GLY A 288 -3.59 32.44 -0.09
C GLY A 288 -3.84 33.45 1.03
N GLY A 289 -4.88 34.28 0.88
CA GLY A 289 -5.25 35.30 1.86
C GLY A 289 -5.72 34.73 3.20
N PHE A 290 -6.30 33.53 3.21
CA PHE A 290 -6.60 32.81 4.45
C PHE A 290 -5.31 32.46 5.21
N GLY A 291 -4.31 31.92 4.51
CA GLY A 291 -3.03 31.57 5.11
C GLY A 291 -2.14 32.76 5.46
N ASP A 292 -2.31 33.92 4.81
CA ASP A 292 -1.54 35.13 5.11
C ASP A 292 -1.81 35.65 6.53
N ARG A 293 -2.97 35.32 7.14
CA ARG A 293 -3.37 35.76 8.48
C ARG A 293 -2.43 35.32 9.59
N SER A 294 -1.93 34.08 9.56
CA SER A 294 -0.95 33.57 10.52
C SER A 294 -0.33 32.25 10.06
N VAL A 295 0.79 31.86 10.66
CA VAL A 295 1.41 30.56 10.39
C VAL A 295 0.45 29.40 10.67
N THR A 296 -0.40 29.51 11.70
CA THR A 296 -1.42 28.48 12.00
C THR A 296 -2.45 28.37 10.88
N HIS A 297 -2.92 29.50 10.35
CA HIS A 297 -3.84 29.50 9.21
C HIS A 297 -3.15 28.96 7.95
N ARG A 298 -1.85 29.26 7.75
CA ARG A 298 -1.05 28.66 6.68
C ARG A 298 -0.98 27.14 6.80
N LYS A 299 -0.72 26.61 8.00
CA LYS A 299 -0.72 25.15 8.25
C LYS A 299 -2.06 24.53 7.87
N LEU A 300 -3.17 25.15 8.27
CA LEU A 300 -4.51 24.69 7.89
C LEU A 300 -4.77 24.82 6.38
N GLN A 301 -4.30 25.88 5.73
CA GLN A 301 -4.38 26.04 4.28
C GLN A 301 -3.68 24.89 3.55
N PHE A 302 -2.46 24.51 3.96
CA PHE A 302 -1.75 23.37 3.36
C PHE A 302 -2.50 22.06 3.61
N PHE A 303 -3.05 21.86 4.80
CA PHE A 303 -3.84 20.68 5.11
C PHE A 303 -5.11 20.61 4.23
N LEU A 304 -5.91 21.68 4.17
CA LEU A 304 -7.12 21.74 3.34
C LEU A 304 -6.82 21.65 1.85
N GLY A 305 -5.72 22.28 1.41
CA GLY A 305 -5.22 22.20 0.04
C GLY A 305 -4.80 20.80 -0.38
N GLY A 306 -4.61 19.86 0.55
CA GLY A 306 -4.42 18.44 0.28
C GLY A 306 -5.68 17.61 0.51
N ALA A 307 -6.45 17.92 1.57
CA ALA A 307 -7.63 17.16 1.95
C ALA A 307 -8.80 17.32 0.97
N LEU A 308 -9.08 18.53 0.49
CA LEU A 308 -10.21 18.80 -0.41
C LEU A 308 -10.02 18.19 -1.82
N PRO A 309 -8.84 18.30 -2.47
CA PRO A 309 -8.63 17.64 -3.76
C PRO A 309 -8.79 16.12 -3.73
N SER A 310 -8.67 15.47 -2.57
CA SER A 310 -8.90 14.04 -2.41
C SER A 310 -10.31 13.59 -2.82
N LEU A 311 -11.29 14.50 -2.87
CA LEU A 311 -12.62 14.21 -3.45
C LEU A 311 -12.54 13.80 -4.93
N ALA A 312 -11.45 14.15 -5.64
CA ALA A 312 -11.19 13.65 -6.99
C ALA A 312 -11.17 12.11 -7.06
N ILE A 313 -10.98 11.39 -5.94
CA ILE A 313 -11.07 9.93 -5.88
C ILE A 313 -12.42 9.38 -6.36
N PHE A 314 -13.48 10.20 -6.37
CA PHE A 314 -14.76 9.81 -6.94
C PHE A 314 -14.72 9.62 -8.46
N ILE A 315 -13.76 10.22 -9.16
CA ILE A 315 -13.50 9.96 -10.58
C ILE A 315 -13.06 8.49 -10.78
N GLU A 316 -12.32 7.93 -9.83
CA GLU A 316 -11.93 6.52 -9.86
C GLU A 316 -13.11 5.57 -9.62
N SER A 317 -12.99 4.37 -10.19
CA SER A 317 -13.99 3.31 -9.99
C SER A 317 -14.03 2.87 -8.53
N PRO A 318 -15.21 2.50 -7.97
CA PRO A 318 -15.35 2.05 -6.58
C PRO A 318 -14.32 0.99 -6.15
N SER A 319 -14.04 0.02 -7.02
CA SER A 319 -13.06 -1.05 -6.77
C SER A 319 -11.61 -0.59 -6.59
N ARG A 320 -11.30 0.67 -6.93
CA ARG A 320 -9.96 1.26 -6.83
C ARG A 320 -9.81 2.30 -5.74
N ARG A 321 -10.92 2.91 -5.30
CA ARG A 321 -10.89 3.96 -4.27
C ARG A 321 -10.28 3.45 -2.98
N ARG A 322 -10.74 2.29 -2.50
CA ARG A 322 -10.25 1.68 -1.27
C ARG A 322 -8.77 1.27 -1.35
N PRO A 323 -8.28 0.52 -2.37
CA PRO A 323 -6.85 0.24 -2.48
C PRO A 323 -5.95 1.47 -2.50
N ILE A 324 -6.34 2.53 -3.22
CA ILE A 324 -5.61 3.81 -3.23
C ILE A 324 -5.60 4.42 -1.82
N GLY A 325 -6.77 4.47 -1.17
CA GLY A 325 -6.92 5.01 0.18
C GLY A 325 -6.08 4.28 1.22
N LEU A 326 -6.09 2.94 1.20
CA LEU A 326 -5.31 2.09 2.10
C LEU A 326 -3.81 2.32 1.97
N ILE A 327 -3.29 2.29 0.74
CA ILE A 327 -1.85 2.47 0.50
C ILE A 327 -1.42 3.86 0.96
N LEU A 328 -2.17 4.90 0.61
CA LEU A 328 -1.78 6.26 0.94
C LEU A 328 -1.91 6.55 2.45
N THR A 329 -3.00 6.09 3.08
CA THR A 329 -3.22 6.26 4.52
C THR A 329 -2.14 5.53 5.33
N SER A 330 -1.81 4.29 4.96
CA SER A 330 -0.74 3.54 5.64
C SER A 330 0.62 4.22 5.53
N TYR A 331 0.94 4.77 4.36
CA TYR A 331 2.17 5.55 4.17
C TYR A 331 2.20 6.80 5.06
N VAL A 332 1.06 7.49 5.15
CA VAL A 332 0.92 8.70 5.96
C VAL A 332 1.02 8.41 7.46
N LEU A 333 0.47 7.30 7.93
CA LEU A 333 0.59 6.89 9.34
C LEU A 333 2.05 6.73 9.77
N VAL A 334 2.93 6.28 8.88
CA VAL A 334 4.38 6.23 9.17
C VAL A 334 4.95 7.64 9.36
N SER A 335 4.59 8.58 8.49
CA SER A 335 5.02 9.99 8.60
C SER A 335 4.46 10.65 9.86
N MET A 336 3.17 10.49 10.15
CA MET A 336 2.53 10.98 11.38
C MET A 336 3.22 10.40 12.61
N GLY A 337 3.50 9.09 12.62
CA GLY A 337 4.25 8.44 13.69
C GLY A 337 5.65 9.02 13.86
N ASN A 338 6.38 9.26 12.77
CA ASN A 338 7.71 9.88 12.83
C ASN A 338 7.68 11.28 13.44
N VAL A 339 6.62 12.06 13.22
CA VAL A 339 6.45 13.39 13.83
C VAL A 339 6.03 13.25 15.29
N ALA A 340 4.99 12.46 15.58
CA ALA A 340 4.42 12.31 16.92
C ALA A 340 5.41 11.73 17.93
N PHE A 341 6.20 10.73 17.52
CA PHE A 341 7.14 10.03 18.39
C PHE A 341 8.56 10.60 18.34
N ARG A 342 8.80 11.68 17.60
CA ARG A 342 10.16 12.25 17.42
C ARG A 342 10.85 12.56 18.75
N ARG A 343 10.09 13.06 19.73
CA ARG A 343 10.58 13.46 21.07
C ARG A 343 10.53 12.35 22.12
N ILE A 344 9.98 11.18 21.78
CA ILE A 344 9.82 10.07 22.73
C ILE A 344 10.80 8.97 22.32
N ALA A 345 12.00 9.00 22.91
CA ALA A 345 13.12 8.15 22.50
C ALA A 345 12.76 6.66 22.48
N TRP A 346 12.03 6.15 23.48
CA TRP A 346 11.66 4.73 23.55
C TRP A 346 10.60 4.29 22.53
N LEU A 347 9.89 5.23 21.89
CA LEU A 347 8.91 4.94 20.82
C LEU A 347 9.52 5.00 19.41
N GLN A 348 10.79 5.39 19.28
CA GLN A 348 11.48 5.35 18.00
C GLN A 348 11.71 3.91 17.53
N ALA A 349 11.66 3.68 16.22
CA ALA A 349 11.79 2.35 15.64
C ALA A 349 13.17 1.74 15.97
N GLY A 350 13.16 0.63 16.71
CA GLY A 350 14.38 -0.05 17.17
C GLY A 350 15.04 0.55 18.41
N ALA A 351 14.43 1.54 19.05
CA ALA A 351 14.98 2.16 20.26
C ALA A 351 14.64 1.41 21.55
N SER A 352 13.56 0.62 21.58
CA SER A 352 13.20 -0.18 22.77
C SER A 352 12.59 -1.54 22.42
N PRO A 353 12.78 -2.56 23.30
CA PRO A 353 12.10 -3.85 23.17
C PRO A 353 10.57 -3.70 23.32
N VAL A 354 10.11 -2.74 24.15
CA VAL A 354 8.68 -2.44 24.35
C VAL A 354 8.03 -2.01 23.04
N ARG A 355 8.67 -1.11 22.27
CA ARG A 355 8.19 -0.73 20.94
C ARG A 355 8.13 -1.93 20.00
N GLY A 356 9.13 -2.80 20.03
CA GLY A 356 9.15 -4.03 19.24
C GLY A 356 7.99 -4.98 19.58
N LEU A 357 7.65 -5.11 20.86
CA LEU A 357 6.51 -5.90 21.31
C LEU A 357 5.18 -5.30 20.85
N LEU A 358 5.01 -3.98 20.96
CA LEU A 358 3.82 -3.29 20.47
C LEU A 358 3.64 -3.44 18.95
N GLU A 359 4.72 -3.32 18.18
CA GLU A 359 4.69 -3.53 16.73
C GLU A 359 4.31 -4.97 16.38
N ALA A 360 4.87 -5.96 17.10
CA ALA A 360 4.54 -7.37 16.93
C ALA A 360 3.08 -7.66 17.30
N ALA A 361 2.58 -7.10 18.41
CA ALA A 361 1.20 -7.27 18.85
C ALA A 361 0.20 -6.65 17.87
N CYS A 362 0.45 -5.43 17.38
CA CYS A 362 -0.39 -4.80 16.37
C CYS A 362 -0.45 -5.62 15.08
N VAL A 363 0.70 -6.12 14.62
CA VAL A 363 0.75 -6.98 13.43
C VAL A 363 0.05 -8.32 13.67
N ALA A 364 0.24 -8.93 14.84
CA ALA A 364 -0.44 -10.17 15.21
C ALA A 364 -1.97 -10.03 15.21
N ALA A 365 -2.48 -8.97 15.83
CA ALA A 365 -3.90 -8.65 15.82
C ALA A 365 -4.43 -8.39 14.40
N ALA A 366 -3.70 -7.58 13.62
CA ALA A 366 -4.10 -7.23 12.25
C ALA A 366 -4.13 -8.45 11.31
N VAL A 367 -3.13 -9.34 11.40
CA VAL A 367 -3.10 -10.56 10.59
C VAL A 367 -4.19 -11.52 11.04
N ALA A 368 -4.35 -11.74 12.35
CA ALA A 368 -5.39 -12.63 12.88
C ALA A 368 -6.81 -12.23 12.44
N ALA A 369 -7.10 -10.92 12.41
CA ALA A 369 -8.39 -10.40 11.97
C ALA A 369 -8.67 -10.57 10.47
N THR A 370 -7.62 -10.71 9.63
CA THR A 370 -7.74 -10.64 8.17
C THR A 370 -7.35 -11.92 7.45
N ILE A 371 -6.68 -12.87 8.13
CA ILE A 371 -6.10 -14.05 7.51
C ILE A 371 -7.15 -15.01 6.95
N SER A 372 -8.25 -15.23 7.66
CA SER A 372 -9.29 -16.19 7.23
C SER A 372 -9.92 -15.74 5.91
N GLY A 373 -10.42 -14.50 5.86
CA GLY A 373 -10.95 -13.94 4.61
C GLY A 373 -9.91 -13.87 3.48
N SER A 374 -8.62 -13.70 3.81
CA SER A 374 -7.54 -13.75 2.82
C SER A 374 -7.30 -15.15 2.26
N LEU A 375 -7.40 -16.21 3.09
CA LEU A 375 -7.27 -17.60 2.65
C LEU A 375 -8.46 -18.03 1.77
N GLU A 376 -9.64 -17.50 2.06
CA GLU A 376 -10.87 -17.79 1.30
C GLU A 376 -10.86 -17.09 -0.07
N SER A 377 -10.56 -15.79 -0.07
CA SER A 377 -10.65 -14.95 -1.28
C SER A 377 -9.42 -15.00 -2.19
N ASN A 378 -8.23 -15.31 -1.65
CA ASN A 378 -6.98 -15.21 -2.38
C ASN A 378 -6.27 -16.55 -2.54
N HIS A 379 -6.37 -17.11 -3.75
CA HIS A 379 -5.74 -18.36 -4.13
C HIS A 379 -4.20 -18.36 -3.93
N LEU A 380 -3.51 -17.23 -4.11
CA LEU A 380 -2.06 -17.15 -3.92
C LEU A 380 -1.69 -17.25 -2.45
N VAL A 381 -2.35 -16.46 -1.60
CA VAL A 381 -2.18 -16.51 -0.14
C VAL A 381 -2.47 -17.92 0.36
N ARG A 382 -3.57 -18.52 -0.09
CA ARG A 382 -3.93 -19.90 0.23
C ARG A 382 -2.86 -20.91 -0.15
N ARG A 383 -2.33 -20.88 -1.38
CA ARG A 383 -1.25 -21.80 -1.80
C ARG A 383 0.06 -21.57 -1.05
N VAL A 384 0.42 -20.31 -0.82
CA VAL A 384 1.66 -19.96 -0.11
C VAL A 384 1.59 -20.41 1.35
N LEU A 385 0.44 -20.24 2.01
CA LEU A 385 0.31 -20.53 3.43
C LEU A 385 -0.04 -21.98 3.72
N LEU A 386 -0.96 -22.60 2.98
CA LEU A 386 -1.40 -23.98 3.23
C LEU A 386 -0.63 -25.03 2.39
N GLY A 387 0.02 -24.61 1.31
CA GLY A 387 0.57 -25.55 0.32
C GLY A 387 -0.50 -26.10 -0.62
N ASP A 388 -0.09 -26.81 -1.68
CA ASP A 388 -1.02 -27.13 -2.79
C ASP A 388 -2.16 -28.08 -2.42
N VAL A 389 -1.87 -29.10 -1.59
CA VAL A 389 -2.85 -30.14 -1.25
C VAL A 389 -3.97 -29.53 -0.40
N GLU A 390 -3.61 -28.90 0.71
CA GLU A 390 -4.56 -28.24 1.61
C GLU A 390 -5.26 -27.05 0.94
N ALA A 391 -4.57 -26.32 0.05
CA ALA A 391 -5.19 -25.25 -0.72
C ALA A 391 -6.24 -25.73 -1.73
N ARG A 392 -6.11 -26.94 -2.28
CA ARG A 392 -7.12 -27.55 -3.16
C ARG A 392 -8.32 -28.04 -2.35
N ALA A 393 -8.08 -28.72 -1.24
CA ALA A 393 -9.13 -29.17 -0.33
C ALA A 393 -10.01 -27.99 0.13
N LEU A 394 -9.39 -26.91 0.62
CA LEU A 394 -10.13 -25.71 1.02
C LEU A 394 -10.88 -25.04 -0.15
N LYS A 395 -10.37 -25.17 -1.38
CA LYS A 395 -11.07 -24.65 -2.57
C LYS A 395 -12.34 -25.44 -2.87
N GLU A 396 -12.28 -26.76 -2.75
CA GLU A 396 -13.42 -27.65 -2.95
C GLU A 396 -14.48 -27.43 -1.88
N GLU A 397 -14.06 -27.30 -0.62
CA GLU A 397 -14.94 -26.97 0.50
C GLU A 397 -15.65 -25.62 0.31
N LEU A 398 -14.91 -24.56 -0.06
CA LEU A 398 -15.49 -23.26 -0.40
C LEU A 398 -16.48 -23.33 -1.57
N ARG A 399 -16.21 -24.20 -2.56
CA ARG A 399 -17.13 -24.40 -3.68
C ARG A 399 -18.42 -25.04 -3.20
N GLY A 400 -18.34 -26.07 -2.36
CA GLY A 400 -19.52 -26.71 -1.76
C GLY A 400 -20.34 -25.75 -0.91
N VAL A 401 -19.70 -24.89 -0.11
CA VAL A 401 -20.37 -23.86 0.69
C VAL A 401 -21.09 -22.85 -0.21
N ASN A 402 -20.42 -22.33 -1.24
CA ASN A 402 -21.03 -21.36 -2.16
C ASN A 402 -22.21 -21.97 -2.94
N GLU A 403 -22.11 -23.23 -3.35
CA GLU A 403 -23.20 -23.95 -4.02
C GLU A 403 -24.38 -24.16 -3.06
N ALA A 404 -24.13 -24.52 -1.79
CA ALA A 404 -25.17 -24.65 -0.78
C ALA A 404 -25.84 -23.31 -0.41
N GLU A 405 -25.08 -22.22 -0.35
CA GLU A 405 -25.61 -20.87 -0.13
C GLU A 405 -26.46 -20.40 -1.32
N ALA A 406 -26.04 -20.68 -2.55
CA ALA A 406 -26.82 -20.37 -3.75
C ALA A 406 -28.17 -21.11 -3.77
N VAL A 407 -28.17 -22.40 -3.46
CA VAL A 407 -29.40 -23.21 -3.35
C VAL A 407 -30.32 -22.69 -2.25
N ARG A 408 -29.76 -22.29 -1.09
CA ARG A 408 -30.55 -21.68 -0.01
C ARG A 408 -31.14 -20.33 -0.40
N ALA A 409 -30.41 -19.51 -1.16
CA ALA A 409 -30.91 -18.24 -1.65
C ALA A 409 -32.06 -18.43 -2.65
N GLU A 410 -31.94 -19.39 -3.58
CA GLU A 410 -33.01 -19.74 -4.53
C GLU A 410 -34.27 -20.28 -3.81
N LEU A 411 -34.09 -21.10 -2.76
CA LEU A 411 -35.21 -21.60 -1.94
C LEU A 411 -35.86 -20.49 -1.10
N ALA A 412 -35.10 -19.50 -0.63
CA ALA A 412 -35.63 -18.35 0.08
C ALA A 412 -36.41 -17.39 -0.85
N GLU A 413 -35.99 -17.23 -2.11
CA GLU A 413 -36.72 -16.41 -3.09
C GLU A 413 -38.02 -17.09 -3.56
N THR A 414 -38.06 -18.42 -3.65
CA THR A 414 -39.25 -19.20 -4.05
C THR A 414 -40.27 -19.39 -2.94
N SER A 415 -39.90 -19.19 -1.66
CA SER A 415 -40.81 -19.27 -0.51
C SER A 415 -41.44 -17.93 -0.11
N VAL A 416 -41.09 -16.85 -0.81
CA VAL A 416 -41.62 -15.49 -0.61
C VAL A 416 -42.62 -15.10 -1.73
N GLN A 417 -42.83 -15.99 -2.71
CA GLN A 417 -43.95 -15.95 -3.67
C GLN A 417 -45.09 -16.85 -3.18
#